data_AF-D5XBQ2-F1
#
_entry.id   AF-D5XBQ2-F1
#
_cell.length_a   1.000
_cell.length_b   1.000
_cell.length_c   1.000
_cell.angle_alpha   90.00
_cell.angle_beta   90.00
_cell.angle_gamma   90.00
#
_symmetry.space_group_name_H-M   'P 1'
#
loop_
_entity.id
_entity.type
_entity.pdbx_description
1 polymer ?
#
loop_
_entity_poly.entity_id
_entity_poly.type
_entity_poly.pdbx_seq_one_letter_code
_entity_poly.pdbx_strand_id
1 'polypeptide(L)'
;MKITKIVPIIVAVVLVIFVGVQFAISTTGHANLTINSNPCSADIFIDNEYVGSTPFSGGVKTGEHKIDIKLEGYEEYSETINFEDQETITINPELKPLKKGLVKILNATTVSEATFDNANEDIIVYTEAPQSDKIYCYDLKNNTRTVVFENPRNISDPFITKLRSTHNHKIIFEVHNGDASQPGDIYQVDLDSGRPFNLTNSGKVIMSDASDVANYIAYINSDNKLYLMNLLNNKSKLVSKQPVTSFSISPDGLKLAYIVQDKEAKQKEFDLSLQGELFVVDCENLSEINKQHFIGFESMKWSPDSSSLVITGKKETNNKGSLNFILDLKKKEMSIANSTSDIMKNSKTGKYLIKIKNRKLFLTKDSVQYEVLDNAEDFLMSPSGGRALITAKGDSELWLLDCNEYLQ
;
A
#
# COMPACT_ATOMS: atom_id res chain seq x y z
N MET A 1 -17.79 43.05 -59.36
CA MET A 1 -18.69 43.42 -58.25
C MET A 1 -18.15 44.72 -57.64
N LYS A 2 -18.91 45.82 -57.63
CA LYS A 2 -18.41 47.14 -57.20
C LYS A 2 -18.06 47.10 -55.70
N ILE A 3 -16.86 47.57 -55.35
CA ILE A 3 -16.29 47.62 -53.98
C ILE A 3 -17.28 48.28 -52.99
N THR A 4 -18.15 49.17 -53.46
CA THR A 4 -19.20 49.84 -52.68
C THR A 4 -20.24 48.92 -52.05
N LYS A 5 -20.42 47.68 -52.53
CA LYS A 5 -21.34 46.70 -51.92
C LYS A 5 -20.69 45.78 -50.89
N ILE A 6 -19.35 45.74 -50.83
CA ILE A 6 -18.59 44.80 -49.97
C ILE A 6 -18.28 45.42 -48.60
N VAL A 7 -18.03 46.73 -48.57
CA VAL A 7 -17.72 47.48 -47.33
C VAL A 7 -18.79 47.33 -46.23
N PRO A 8 -20.10 47.50 -46.49
CA PRO A 8 -21.10 47.36 -45.42
C PRO A 8 -21.26 45.91 -44.92
N ILE A 9 -20.98 44.91 -45.75
CA ILE A 9 -21.01 43.49 -45.36
C ILE A 9 -19.83 43.16 -44.47
N ILE A 10 -18.63 43.64 -44.80
CA ILE A 10 -17.45 43.45 -43.95
C ILE A 10 -17.66 44.15 -42.60
N VAL A 11 -18.21 45.37 -42.59
CA VAL A 11 -18.51 46.07 -41.33
C VAL A 11 -19.53 45.29 -40.51
N ALA A 12 -20.61 44.78 -41.11
CA ALA A 12 -21.60 43.97 -40.39
C ALA A 12 -21.03 42.64 -39.86
N VAL A 13 -20.19 41.95 -40.63
CA VAL A 13 -19.53 40.71 -40.20
C VAL A 13 -18.53 40.99 -39.08
N VAL A 14 -17.74 42.05 -39.18
CA VAL A 14 -16.82 42.48 -38.11
C VAL A 14 -17.59 42.88 -36.86
N LEU A 15 -18.75 43.53 -36.98
CA LEU A 15 -19.58 43.93 -35.84
C LEU A 15 -20.26 42.72 -35.18
N VAL A 16 -20.72 41.73 -35.96
CA VAL A 16 -21.25 40.46 -35.44
C VAL A 16 -20.16 39.60 -34.79
N ILE A 17 -18.97 39.54 -35.37
CA ILE A 17 -17.80 38.89 -34.75
C ILE A 17 -17.40 39.64 -33.48
N PHE A 18 -17.38 40.98 -33.49
CA PHE A 18 -17.02 41.78 -32.31
C PHE A 18 -18.05 41.62 -31.19
N VAL A 19 -19.36 41.67 -31.49
CA VAL A 19 -20.43 41.42 -30.50
C VAL A 19 -20.44 39.97 -30.01
N GLY A 20 -20.20 39.00 -30.90
CA GLY A 20 -20.08 37.58 -30.54
C GLY A 20 -18.83 37.28 -29.69
N VAL A 21 -17.73 37.98 -29.94
CA VAL A 21 -16.50 37.90 -29.12
C VAL A 21 -16.70 38.59 -27.76
N GLN A 22 -17.47 39.68 -27.67
CA GLN A 22 -17.83 40.30 -26.39
C GLN A 22 -18.74 39.39 -25.54
N PHE A 23 -19.61 38.59 -26.17
CA PHE A 23 -20.43 37.57 -25.48
C PHE A 23 -19.66 36.30 -25.09
N ALA A 24 -18.46 36.10 -25.65
CA ALA A 24 -17.54 35.02 -25.29
C ALA A 24 -16.42 35.49 -24.36
N ILE A 25 -16.54 36.66 -23.76
CA ILE A 25 -15.76 37.03 -22.57
C ILE A 25 -16.51 36.44 -21.40
N SER A 26 -16.08 35.29 -20.90
CA SER A 26 -16.51 34.80 -19.59
C SER A 26 -16.21 35.90 -18.57
N THR A 27 -17.22 36.66 -18.18
CA THR A 27 -17.14 37.52 -17.01
C THR A 27 -16.72 36.60 -15.87
N THR A 28 -15.53 36.84 -15.30
CA THR A 28 -15.12 36.16 -14.07
C THR A 28 -16.08 36.59 -12.98
N GLY A 29 -17.19 35.89 -12.86
CA GLY A 29 -18.15 36.06 -11.79
C GLY A 29 -17.49 35.70 -10.47
N HIS A 30 -17.97 36.30 -9.40
CA HIS A 30 -17.50 35.99 -8.05
C HIS A 30 -18.70 35.65 -7.18
N ALA A 31 -18.58 34.57 -6.44
CA ALA A 31 -19.49 34.17 -5.37
C ALA A 31 -18.85 34.47 -4.02
N ASN A 32 -19.67 34.54 -2.97
CA ASN A 32 -19.21 34.61 -1.59
C ASN A 32 -19.35 33.24 -0.93
N LEU A 33 -18.27 32.77 -0.29
CA LEU A 33 -18.26 31.55 0.49
C LEU A 33 -18.07 31.90 1.96
N THR A 34 -18.95 31.37 2.81
CA THR A 34 -18.80 31.44 4.28
C THR A 34 -18.67 30.03 4.84
N ILE A 35 -17.67 29.80 5.70
CA ILE A 35 -17.37 28.49 6.28
C ILE A 35 -17.29 28.63 7.79
N ASN A 36 -18.15 27.92 8.53
CA ASN A 36 -18.10 27.87 9.99
C ASN A 36 -18.04 26.41 10.47
N SER A 37 -16.85 25.90 10.78
CA SER A 37 -16.73 24.54 11.32
C SER A 37 -16.99 24.47 12.82
N ASN A 38 -17.41 23.30 13.28
CA ASN A 38 -17.41 22.94 14.70
C ASN A 38 -16.59 21.66 14.93
N PRO A 39 -15.49 21.71 15.71
CA PRO A 39 -14.87 22.91 16.30
C PRO A 39 -14.32 23.91 15.25
N CYS A 40 -14.06 25.14 15.69
CA CYS A 40 -13.47 26.21 14.88
C CYS A 40 -11.94 26.10 14.77
N SER A 41 -11.31 27.03 14.03
CA SER A 41 -9.86 27.07 13.75
C SER A 41 -9.36 25.95 12.84
N ALA A 42 -10.23 25.42 11.98
CA ALA A 42 -9.87 24.43 10.97
C ALA A 42 -9.32 25.12 9.72
N ASP A 43 -8.22 24.63 9.16
CA ASP A 43 -7.62 25.13 7.92
C ASP A 43 -8.49 24.79 6.71
N ILE A 44 -8.59 25.71 5.77
CA ILE A 44 -9.43 25.62 4.58
C ILE A 44 -8.54 25.67 3.34
N PHE A 45 -8.81 24.74 2.43
CA PHE A 45 -8.20 24.68 1.11
C PHE A 45 -9.29 24.74 0.04
N ILE A 46 -9.07 25.54 -1.00
CA ILE A 46 -9.91 25.57 -2.21
C ILE A 46 -9.03 25.17 -3.38
N ASP A 47 -9.41 24.10 -4.09
CA ASP A 47 -8.62 23.50 -5.17
C ASP A 47 -7.17 23.20 -4.76
N ASN A 48 -7.01 22.69 -3.52
CA ASN A 48 -5.74 22.41 -2.84
C ASN A 48 -4.89 23.65 -2.48
N GLU A 49 -5.37 24.88 -2.68
CA GLU A 49 -4.71 26.11 -2.23
C GLU A 49 -5.23 26.53 -0.85
N TYR A 50 -4.34 26.78 0.11
CA TYR A 50 -4.71 27.25 1.45
C TYR A 50 -5.26 28.68 1.39
N VAL A 51 -6.48 28.90 1.87
CA VAL A 51 -7.16 30.21 1.82
C VAL A 51 -7.39 30.86 3.19
N GLY A 52 -7.22 30.11 4.28
CA GLY A 52 -7.40 30.60 5.65
C GLY A 52 -7.90 29.51 6.59
N SER A 53 -8.41 29.90 7.77
CA SER A 53 -8.99 28.98 8.76
C SER A 53 -10.40 29.41 9.17
N THR A 54 -11.21 28.49 9.68
CA THR A 54 -12.59 28.78 10.11
C THR A 54 -12.65 29.61 11.40
N PRO A 55 -13.61 30.54 11.55
CA PRO A 55 -14.60 30.91 10.54
C PRO A 55 -13.98 31.73 9.40
N PHE A 56 -14.39 31.45 8.16
CA PHE A 56 -13.89 32.10 6.96
C PHE A 56 -15.03 32.74 6.18
N SER A 57 -14.75 33.89 5.58
CA SER A 57 -15.63 34.54 4.61
C SER A 57 -14.77 35.16 3.51
N GLY A 58 -14.99 34.77 2.26
CA GLY A 58 -14.17 35.21 1.14
C GLY A 58 -14.85 35.00 -0.21
N GLY A 59 -14.33 35.69 -1.23
CA GLY A 59 -14.78 35.55 -2.60
C GLY A 59 -14.18 34.31 -3.27
N VAL A 60 -15.00 33.56 -4.00
CA VAL A 60 -14.60 32.40 -4.82
C VAL A 60 -15.03 32.67 -6.26
N LYS A 61 -14.24 32.21 -7.23
CA LYS A 61 -14.62 32.36 -8.64
C LYS A 61 -15.85 31.51 -8.94
N THR A 62 -16.62 31.91 -9.95
CA THR A 62 -17.68 31.04 -10.49
C THR A 62 -17.10 29.79 -11.12
N GLY A 63 -17.77 28.66 -10.94
CA GLY A 63 -17.35 27.35 -11.43
C GLY A 63 -17.26 26.30 -10.32
N GLU A 64 -16.86 25.09 -10.70
CA GLU A 64 -16.69 23.97 -9.79
C GLU A 64 -15.37 24.10 -9.01
N HIS A 65 -15.47 24.02 -7.68
CA HIS A 65 -14.36 24.14 -6.76
C HIS A 65 -14.43 23.04 -5.70
N LYS A 66 -13.29 22.43 -5.38
CA LYS A 66 -13.18 21.46 -4.29
C LYS A 66 -12.76 22.17 -3.01
N ILE A 67 -13.53 22.02 -1.94
CA ILE A 67 -13.28 22.62 -0.64
C ILE A 67 -12.87 21.51 0.33
N ASP A 68 -11.67 21.62 0.90
CA ASP A 68 -11.19 20.72 1.95
C ASP A 68 -11.00 21.49 3.26
N ILE A 69 -11.50 20.95 4.37
CA ILE A 69 -11.44 21.58 5.70
C ILE A 69 -10.77 20.58 6.65
N LYS A 70 -9.67 21.03 7.27
CA LYS A 70 -8.74 20.19 8.02
C LYS A 70 -8.52 20.77 9.40
N LEU A 71 -8.70 19.93 10.42
CA LEU A 71 -8.30 20.26 11.78
C LEU A 71 -7.52 19.08 12.36
N GLU A 72 -6.43 19.36 13.04
CA GLU A 72 -5.62 18.32 13.68
C GLU A 72 -6.47 17.49 14.66
N GLY A 73 -6.40 16.17 14.53
CA GLY A 73 -7.20 15.25 15.36
C GLY A 73 -8.65 15.08 14.91
N TYR A 74 -9.05 15.60 13.76
CA TYR A 74 -10.39 15.45 13.19
C TYR A 74 -10.35 14.84 11.78
N GLU A 75 -11.44 14.18 11.40
CA GLU A 75 -11.69 13.73 10.02
C GLU A 75 -11.73 14.95 9.08
N GLU A 76 -11.10 14.81 7.91
CA GLU A 76 -11.14 15.83 6.87
C GLU A 76 -12.53 15.91 6.25
N TYR A 77 -13.07 17.11 6.16
CA TYR A 77 -14.30 17.38 5.43
C TYR A 77 -13.96 17.82 4.01
N SER A 78 -14.51 17.15 3.00
CA SER A 78 -14.31 17.48 1.59
C SER A 78 -15.67 17.61 0.89
N GLU A 79 -15.88 18.70 0.16
CA GLU A 79 -17.09 18.94 -0.61
C GLU A 79 -16.74 19.64 -1.94
N THR A 80 -17.33 19.19 -3.05
CA THR A 80 -17.21 19.86 -4.34
C THR A 80 -18.46 20.68 -4.60
N ILE A 81 -18.29 21.98 -4.82
CA ILE A 81 -19.39 22.93 -4.99
C ILE A 81 -19.20 23.68 -6.31
N ASN A 82 -20.28 23.81 -7.08
CA ASN A 82 -20.30 24.65 -8.27
C ASN A 82 -20.92 26.02 -7.93
N PHE A 83 -20.13 27.08 -7.99
CA PHE A 83 -20.52 28.44 -7.62
C PHE A 83 -21.09 29.21 -8.82
N GLU A 84 -22.28 29.78 -8.67
CA GLU A 84 -22.89 30.69 -9.64
C GLU A 84 -22.55 32.16 -9.34
N ASP A 85 -22.68 33.05 -10.34
CA ASP A 85 -22.30 34.45 -10.17
C ASP A 85 -23.17 35.17 -9.13
N GLN A 86 -22.53 35.93 -8.24
CA GLN A 86 -23.16 36.62 -7.10
C GLN A 86 -23.86 35.71 -6.10
N GLU A 87 -23.65 34.40 -6.17
CA GLU A 87 -24.17 33.45 -5.19
C GLU A 87 -23.48 33.66 -3.83
N THR A 88 -24.20 33.36 -2.75
CA THR A 88 -23.61 33.25 -1.42
C THR A 88 -23.88 31.88 -0.86
N ILE A 89 -22.83 31.08 -0.69
CA ILE A 89 -22.90 29.73 -0.13
C ILE A 89 -22.35 29.77 1.29
N THR A 90 -23.06 29.13 2.21
CA THR A 90 -22.59 28.93 3.59
C THR A 90 -22.53 27.44 3.89
N ILE A 91 -21.36 26.97 4.30
CA ILE A 91 -21.18 25.59 4.78
C ILE A 91 -20.82 25.61 6.27
N ASN A 92 -21.41 24.69 7.03
CA ASN A 92 -21.22 24.58 8.47
C ASN A 92 -20.84 23.15 8.84
N PRO A 93 -19.62 22.70 8.51
CA PRO A 93 -19.22 21.31 8.74
C PRO A 93 -19.08 21.01 10.23
N GLU A 94 -19.71 19.92 10.67
CA GLU A 94 -19.44 19.29 11.97
C GLU A 94 -18.29 18.30 11.79
N LEU A 95 -17.09 18.69 12.27
CA LEU A 95 -15.92 17.83 12.15
C LEU A 95 -15.99 16.74 13.21
N LYS A 96 -15.78 15.50 12.76
CA LYS A 96 -15.74 14.33 13.64
C LYS A 96 -14.33 14.14 14.19
N PRO A 97 -14.14 14.03 15.52
CA PRO A 97 -12.84 13.68 16.07
C PRO A 97 -12.37 12.34 15.53
N LEU A 98 -11.09 12.24 15.20
CA LEU A 98 -10.44 10.96 14.98
C LEU A 98 -10.46 10.19 16.29
N LYS A 99 -10.74 8.89 16.21
CA LYS A 99 -10.58 8.01 17.36
C LYS A 99 -9.11 7.97 17.76
N LYS A 100 -8.89 7.89 19.07
CA LYS A 100 -7.56 7.74 19.64
C LYS A 100 -6.84 6.55 18.99
N GLY A 101 -5.53 6.63 18.82
CA GLY A 101 -4.76 5.60 18.14
C GLY A 101 -4.88 5.59 16.62
N LEU A 102 -5.73 6.42 16.00
CA LEU A 102 -5.73 6.59 14.54
C LEU A 102 -5.14 7.95 14.18
N VAL A 103 -3.96 7.95 13.57
CA VAL A 103 -3.20 9.16 13.25
C VAL A 103 -2.88 9.18 11.76
N LYS A 104 -3.18 10.28 11.08
CA LYS A 104 -2.72 10.49 9.71
C LYS A 104 -1.28 11.00 9.73
N ILE A 105 -0.38 10.32 9.01
CA ILE A 105 1.06 10.59 9.04
C ILE A 105 1.50 11.47 7.87
N LEU A 106 0.96 11.20 6.67
CA LEU A 106 1.36 11.87 5.44
C LEU A 106 0.15 12.26 4.59
N ASN A 107 0.27 13.37 3.87
CA ASN A 107 -0.73 13.90 2.94
C ASN A 107 -0.10 14.16 1.56
N ALA A 108 -0.92 14.05 0.52
CA ALA A 108 -0.75 14.68 -0.79
C ALA A 108 0.33 14.10 -1.72
N THR A 109 0.93 12.96 -1.36
CA THR A 109 1.77 12.20 -2.28
C THR A 109 1.34 10.75 -2.23
N THR A 110 1.12 10.14 -3.41
CA THR A 110 0.76 8.73 -3.51
C THR A 110 1.86 7.91 -2.86
N VAL A 111 1.59 7.27 -1.72
CA VAL A 111 2.51 6.37 -1.06
C VAL A 111 2.53 5.09 -1.87
N SER A 112 3.66 4.82 -2.52
CA SER A 112 3.79 3.61 -3.34
C SER A 112 3.99 2.38 -2.45
N GLU A 113 4.83 2.49 -1.42
CA GLU A 113 5.08 1.44 -0.44
C GLU A 113 5.43 2.03 0.93
N ALA A 114 5.11 1.32 1.99
CA ALA A 114 5.48 1.68 3.36
C ALA A 114 5.71 0.43 4.23
N THR A 115 6.61 0.55 5.20
CA THR A 115 6.91 -0.49 6.18
C THR A 115 7.36 0.13 7.51
N PHE A 116 7.30 -0.65 8.60
CA PHE A 116 7.95 -0.26 9.85
C PHE A 116 9.43 -0.68 9.82
N ASP A 117 10.27 0.05 10.53
CA ASP A 117 11.56 -0.52 10.93
C ASP A 117 11.34 -1.57 12.04
N ASN A 118 11.79 -2.79 11.79
CA ASN A 118 11.55 -3.90 12.71
C ASN A 118 12.36 -3.78 14.00
N ALA A 119 13.48 -3.04 13.98
CA ALA A 119 14.25 -2.79 15.20
C ALA A 119 13.70 -1.59 16.01
N ASN A 120 12.91 -0.72 15.39
CA ASN A 120 12.24 0.39 16.05
C ASN A 120 10.91 0.74 15.34
N GLU A 121 9.78 0.23 15.84
CA GLU A 121 8.45 0.47 15.26
C GLU A 121 7.96 1.92 15.35
N ASP A 122 8.73 2.82 15.96
CA ASP A 122 8.48 4.26 15.89
C ASP A 122 9.06 4.90 14.62
N ILE A 123 9.78 4.13 13.80
CA ILE A 123 10.31 4.54 12.50
C ILE A 123 9.48 3.89 11.40
N ILE A 124 9.01 4.71 10.45
CA ILE A 124 8.32 4.30 9.24
C ILE A 124 9.21 4.58 8.05
N VAL A 125 9.33 3.61 7.15
CA VAL A 125 10.07 3.74 5.92
C VAL A 125 9.11 3.63 4.75
N TYR A 126 9.15 4.58 3.82
CA TYR A 126 8.19 4.64 2.73
C TYR A 126 8.76 5.28 1.46
N THR A 127 8.06 5.06 0.34
CA THR A 127 8.32 5.68 -0.96
C THR A 127 7.11 6.44 -1.46
N GLU A 128 7.36 7.40 -2.35
CA GLU A 128 6.35 8.27 -2.96
C GLU A 128 6.30 8.03 -4.48
N ALA A 129 5.11 7.99 -5.07
CA ALA A 129 4.84 7.80 -6.51
C ALA A 129 4.56 9.16 -7.21
N PRO A 130 4.62 9.26 -8.55
CA PRO A 130 4.69 8.16 -9.55
C PRO A 130 6.10 7.61 -9.82
N GLN A 131 7.16 8.29 -9.39
CA GLN A 131 8.55 7.81 -9.49
C GLN A 131 9.19 7.88 -8.11
N SER A 132 9.44 6.70 -7.53
CA SER A 132 10.01 6.55 -6.18
C SER A 132 11.53 6.44 -6.25
N ASP A 133 12.22 7.52 -6.65
CA ASP A 133 13.69 7.54 -6.69
C ASP A 133 14.34 7.69 -5.29
N LYS A 134 13.51 7.90 -4.27
CA LYS A 134 13.88 8.12 -2.87
C LYS A 134 13.17 7.19 -1.92
N ILE A 135 13.85 6.86 -0.85
CA ILE A 135 13.26 6.23 0.33
C ILE A 135 13.34 7.23 1.47
N TYR A 136 12.19 7.43 2.11
CA TYR A 136 12.05 8.31 3.25
C TYR A 136 11.96 7.49 4.54
N CYS A 137 12.55 8.03 5.59
CA CYS A 137 12.37 7.59 6.96
C CYS A 137 11.57 8.67 7.70
N TYR A 138 10.53 8.27 8.41
CA TYR A 138 9.70 9.14 9.23
C TYR A 138 9.74 8.65 10.67
N ASP A 139 10.24 9.51 11.56
CA ASP A 139 10.32 9.27 13.00
C ASP A 139 9.03 9.79 13.66
N LEU A 140 8.22 8.88 14.17
CA LEU A 140 6.94 9.18 14.81
C LEU A 140 7.09 9.98 16.12
N LYS A 141 8.20 9.80 16.85
CA LYS A 141 8.43 10.49 18.13
C LYS A 141 8.83 11.94 17.92
N ASN A 142 9.71 12.16 16.94
CA ASN A 142 10.27 13.48 16.68
C ASN A 142 9.47 14.26 15.62
N ASN A 143 8.53 13.61 14.92
CA ASN A 143 7.80 14.17 13.79
C ASN A 143 8.77 14.71 12.72
N THR A 144 9.80 13.93 12.40
CA THR A 144 10.85 14.31 11.45
C THR A 144 10.92 13.33 10.29
N ARG A 145 11.10 13.88 9.09
CA ARG A 145 11.30 13.14 7.85
C ARG A 145 12.73 13.30 7.35
N THR A 146 13.37 12.20 6.96
CA THR A 146 14.71 12.18 6.37
C THR A 146 14.73 11.34 5.09
N VAL A 147 15.65 11.66 4.17
CA VAL A 147 15.93 10.84 2.99
C VAL A 147 17.06 9.90 3.35
N VAL A 148 16.83 8.59 3.25
CA VAL A 148 17.82 7.56 3.60
C VAL A 148 18.39 6.84 2.37
N PHE A 149 17.72 6.98 1.23
CA PHE A 149 18.21 6.51 -0.06
C PHE A 149 17.79 7.50 -1.13
N GLU A 150 18.69 7.75 -2.07
CA GLU A 150 18.45 8.45 -3.32
C GLU A 150 19.15 7.65 -4.43
N ASN A 151 18.47 7.46 -5.56
CA ASN A 151 18.94 6.67 -6.69
C ASN A 151 20.43 6.90 -7.01
N PRO A 152 21.32 5.93 -6.74
CA PRO A 152 22.76 6.15 -6.73
C PRO A 152 23.42 6.14 -8.13
N ARG A 153 22.66 5.85 -9.21
CA ARG A 153 23.25 5.52 -10.53
C ARG A 153 22.72 6.31 -11.72
N ASN A 154 21.96 7.40 -11.53
CA ASN A 154 21.25 8.07 -12.63
C ASN A 154 20.47 7.04 -13.49
N ILE A 155 19.86 6.02 -12.86
CA ILE A 155 18.86 5.19 -13.56
C ILE A 155 17.80 6.16 -14.06
N SER A 156 17.49 6.11 -15.36
CA SER A 156 16.67 7.14 -16.01
C SER A 156 15.24 7.21 -15.47
N ASP A 157 14.77 6.12 -14.86
CA ASP A 157 13.43 5.99 -14.30
C ASP A 157 13.41 4.87 -13.23
N PRO A 158 13.92 5.13 -12.01
CA PRO A 158 13.93 4.12 -10.96
C PRO A 158 12.52 3.97 -10.38
N PHE A 159 12.05 2.73 -10.28
CA PHE A 159 10.84 2.42 -9.52
C PHE A 159 11.22 1.52 -8.34
N ILE A 160 10.98 1.98 -7.12
CA ILE A 160 11.25 1.22 -5.89
C ILE A 160 9.98 0.48 -5.46
N THR A 161 10.12 -0.83 -5.28
CA THR A 161 9.08 -1.70 -4.72
C THR A 161 9.63 -2.62 -3.65
N LYS A 162 8.75 -3.38 -3.01
CA LYS A 162 8.95 -4.32 -1.92
C LYS A 162 9.87 -3.79 -0.82
N LEU A 163 9.58 -2.60 -0.30
CA LEU A 163 10.20 -2.05 0.90
C LEU A 163 9.96 -3.01 2.06
N ARG A 164 11.03 -3.54 2.63
CA ARG A 164 10.96 -4.43 3.78
C ARG A 164 12.07 -4.12 4.76
N SER A 165 11.74 -4.05 6.05
CA SER A 165 12.75 -3.93 7.09
C SER A 165 13.34 -5.27 7.49
N THR A 166 14.56 -5.20 8.00
CA THR A 166 15.25 -6.27 8.71
C THR A 166 15.40 -5.88 10.18
N HIS A 167 15.75 -6.84 11.04
CA HIS A 167 16.01 -6.60 12.48
C HIS A 167 17.26 -5.75 12.81
N ASN A 168 18.06 -5.34 11.82
CA ASN A 168 19.34 -4.66 12.03
C ASN A 168 19.33 -3.23 11.47
N HIS A 169 18.21 -2.51 11.60
CA HIS A 169 18.02 -1.15 11.05
C HIS A 169 18.38 -1.03 9.56
N LYS A 170 18.12 -2.10 8.78
CA LYS A 170 18.35 -2.12 7.33
C LYS A 170 17.06 -2.37 6.59
N ILE A 171 16.93 -1.72 5.44
CA ILE A 171 15.81 -1.85 4.53
C ILE A 171 16.28 -2.54 3.26
N ILE A 172 15.48 -3.48 2.78
CA ILE A 172 15.66 -4.19 1.53
C ILE A 172 14.53 -3.79 0.59
N PHE A 173 14.85 -3.62 -0.68
CA PHE A 173 13.90 -3.17 -1.69
C PHE A 173 14.32 -3.59 -3.10
N GLU A 174 13.36 -3.69 -4.01
CA GLU A 174 13.60 -3.87 -5.44
C GLU A 174 13.72 -2.51 -6.11
N VAL A 175 14.71 -2.37 -7.00
CA VAL A 175 14.83 -1.22 -7.90
C VAL A 175 14.64 -1.71 -9.33
N HIS A 176 13.63 -1.19 -10.00
CA HIS A 176 13.29 -1.48 -11.39
C HIS A 176 13.73 -0.31 -12.28
N ASN A 177 13.98 -0.59 -13.56
CA ASN A 177 14.26 0.43 -14.57
C ASN A 177 13.04 0.57 -15.49
N GLY A 178 12.30 1.67 -15.36
CA GLY A 178 10.99 1.86 -15.99
C GLY A 178 9.85 1.52 -15.02
N ASP A 179 9.17 0.40 -15.24
CA ASP A 179 7.98 0.01 -14.45
C ASP A 179 8.19 -1.25 -13.58
N ALA A 180 7.23 -1.49 -12.68
CA ALA A 180 7.22 -2.63 -11.75
C ALA A 180 7.08 -4.01 -12.41
N SER A 181 6.66 -4.09 -13.68
CA SER A 181 6.54 -5.36 -14.41
C SER A 181 7.89 -5.85 -14.92
N GLN A 182 8.85 -4.92 -15.08
CA GLN A 182 10.21 -5.29 -15.44
C GLN A 182 10.92 -5.91 -14.24
N PRO A 183 11.79 -6.90 -14.43
CA PRO A 183 12.53 -7.46 -13.31
C PRO A 183 13.50 -6.43 -12.71
N GLY A 184 13.59 -6.38 -11.37
CA GLY A 184 14.44 -5.45 -10.62
C GLY A 184 15.72 -6.09 -10.07
N ASP A 185 16.59 -5.23 -9.51
CA ASP A 185 17.70 -5.62 -8.65
C ASP A 185 17.33 -5.44 -7.18
N ILE A 186 17.83 -6.32 -6.31
CA ILE A 186 17.65 -6.15 -4.87
C ILE A 186 18.73 -5.22 -4.32
N TYR A 187 18.30 -4.21 -3.59
CA TYR A 187 19.17 -3.33 -2.82
C TYR A 187 18.93 -3.51 -1.32
N GLN A 188 19.95 -3.18 -0.55
CA GLN A 188 19.86 -2.99 0.89
C GLN A 188 20.42 -1.61 1.22
N VAL A 189 19.75 -0.87 2.11
CA VAL A 189 20.26 0.35 2.71
C VAL A 189 20.23 0.20 4.22
N ASP A 190 21.30 0.64 4.86
CA ASP A 190 21.38 0.75 6.31
C ASP A 190 20.88 2.14 6.71
N LEU A 191 19.87 2.21 7.57
CA LEU A 191 19.16 3.46 7.89
C LEU A 191 20.05 4.47 8.61
N ASP A 192 21.08 4.01 9.33
CA ASP A 192 22.02 4.88 10.02
C ASP A 192 23.04 5.49 9.05
N SER A 193 23.54 4.70 8.11
CA SER A 193 24.57 5.15 7.17
C SER A 193 24.05 5.73 5.85
N GLY A 194 22.81 5.41 5.47
CA GLY A 194 22.16 5.82 4.22
C GLY A 194 22.82 5.29 2.94
N ARG A 195 23.76 4.34 3.05
CA ARG A 195 24.52 3.84 1.89
C ARG A 195 23.89 2.58 1.29
N PRO A 196 23.37 2.65 0.06
CA PRO A 196 22.83 1.47 -0.59
C PRO A 196 23.91 0.50 -1.07
N PHE A 197 23.57 -0.78 -1.00
CA PHE A 197 24.36 -1.90 -1.51
C PHE A 197 23.49 -2.78 -2.41
N ASN A 198 23.92 -3.01 -3.65
CA ASN A 198 23.22 -3.91 -4.57
C ASN A 198 23.58 -5.36 -4.23
N LEU A 199 22.58 -6.14 -3.82
CA LEU A 199 22.74 -7.52 -3.34
C LEU A 199 22.84 -8.54 -4.48
N THR A 200 22.20 -8.30 -5.63
CA THR A 200 22.04 -9.33 -6.67
C THR A 200 22.86 -9.08 -7.92
N ASN A 201 23.08 -7.83 -8.31
CA ASN A 201 23.79 -7.43 -9.54
C ASN A 201 23.34 -8.24 -10.79
N SER A 202 22.08 -8.67 -10.86
CA SER A 202 21.63 -9.71 -11.81
C SER A 202 20.38 -9.35 -12.59
N GLY A 203 19.78 -8.19 -12.35
CA GLY A 203 18.77 -7.56 -13.20
C GLY A 203 17.46 -8.33 -13.39
N LYS A 204 17.24 -9.45 -12.69
CA LYS A 204 15.93 -10.12 -12.64
C LYS A 204 15.68 -10.81 -11.32
N VAL A 205 14.89 -10.16 -10.47
CA VAL A 205 14.51 -10.74 -9.18
C VAL A 205 13.03 -10.50 -8.85
N ILE A 206 12.36 -11.55 -8.36
CA ILE A 206 11.13 -11.44 -7.57
C ILE A 206 11.49 -11.86 -6.14
N MET A 207 11.51 -10.93 -5.20
CA MET A 207 11.64 -11.19 -3.77
C MET A 207 10.34 -11.66 -3.15
N SER A 208 10.43 -12.51 -2.13
CA SER A 208 9.33 -12.78 -1.21
C SER A 208 9.03 -11.55 -0.36
N ASP A 209 7.90 -11.57 0.34
CA ASP A 209 7.80 -10.81 1.58
C ASP A 209 9.02 -11.14 2.46
N ALA A 210 9.70 -10.11 2.96
CA ALA A 210 10.74 -10.32 3.96
C ALA A 210 10.06 -10.57 5.32
N SER A 211 10.70 -11.41 6.13
CA SER A 211 10.25 -11.67 7.48
C SER A 211 10.70 -10.57 8.43
N ASP A 212 9.91 -10.39 9.50
CA ASP A 212 10.09 -9.31 10.47
C ASP A 212 11.41 -9.42 11.27
N VAL A 213 12.08 -10.57 11.24
CA VAL A 213 13.38 -10.80 11.92
C VAL A 213 14.42 -11.46 11.04
N ALA A 214 14.18 -11.59 9.73
CA ALA A 214 15.01 -12.46 8.91
C ALA A 214 16.41 -11.90 8.62
N ASN A 215 17.41 -12.76 8.87
CA ASN A 215 18.72 -12.73 8.24
C ASN A 215 18.68 -13.30 6.81
N TYR A 216 17.49 -13.47 6.24
CA TYR A 216 17.28 -14.11 4.96
C TYR A 216 16.25 -13.40 4.11
N ILE A 217 16.48 -13.40 2.80
CA ILE A 217 15.45 -13.12 1.80
C ILE A 217 15.38 -14.28 0.82
N ALA A 218 14.17 -14.64 0.41
CA ALA A 218 13.97 -15.58 -0.67
C ALA A 218 13.69 -14.81 -1.95
N TYR A 219 14.21 -15.29 -3.06
CA TYR A 219 14.03 -14.62 -4.33
C TYR A 219 14.13 -15.55 -5.53
N ILE A 220 13.40 -15.24 -6.60
CA ILE A 220 13.45 -15.96 -7.88
C ILE A 220 14.30 -15.16 -8.86
N ASN A 221 15.26 -15.81 -9.51
CA ASN A 221 16.12 -15.16 -10.50
C ASN A 221 15.56 -15.25 -11.94
N SER A 222 16.32 -14.74 -12.92
CA SER A 222 16.02 -14.83 -14.37
C SER A 222 15.75 -16.23 -14.90
N ASP A 223 16.27 -17.27 -14.25
CA ASP A 223 16.13 -18.67 -14.66
C ASP A 223 14.92 -19.36 -14.02
N ASN A 224 14.03 -18.61 -13.36
CA ASN A 224 12.91 -19.12 -12.56
C ASN A 224 13.33 -20.10 -11.46
N LYS A 225 14.55 -19.94 -10.91
CA LYS A 225 15.05 -20.73 -9.79
C LYS A 225 14.88 -19.94 -8.50
N LEU A 226 14.47 -20.63 -7.44
CA LEU A 226 14.33 -20.04 -6.11
C LEU A 226 15.66 -20.11 -5.37
N TYR A 227 16.07 -18.98 -4.81
CA TYR A 227 17.24 -18.81 -3.97
C TYR A 227 16.86 -18.27 -2.60
N LEU A 228 17.70 -18.55 -1.61
CA LEU A 228 17.65 -17.98 -0.28
C LEU A 228 18.99 -17.27 -0.02
N MET A 229 18.97 -15.95 0.13
CA MET A 229 20.14 -15.13 0.43
C MET A 229 20.24 -14.91 1.93
N ASN A 230 21.41 -15.18 2.51
CA ASN A 230 21.76 -14.75 3.86
C ASN A 230 22.25 -13.30 3.83
N LEU A 231 21.59 -12.41 4.56
CA LEU A 231 21.84 -10.97 4.58
C LEU A 231 23.04 -10.55 5.45
N LEU A 232 23.55 -11.44 6.30
CA LEU A 232 24.75 -11.17 7.10
C LEU A 232 26.01 -11.25 6.26
N ASN A 233 26.01 -12.14 5.25
CA ASN A 233 27.18 -12.39 4.40
C ASN A 233 26.91 -12.24 2.90
N ASN A 234 25.69 -11.86 2.53
CA ASN A 234 25.20 -11.67 1.15
C ASN A 234 25.38 -12.89 0.24
N LYS A 235 25.36 -14.11 0.80
CA LYS A 235 25.49 -15.35 0.02
C LYS A 235 24.14 -16.00 -0.23
N SER A 236 23.90 -16.37 -1.48
CA SER A 236 22.70 -17.10 -1.90
C SER A 236 22.92 -18.60 -1.97
N LYS A 237 21.96 -19.37 -1.48
CA LYS A 237 21.85 -20.82 -1.67
C LYS A 237 20.69 -21.12 -2.61
N LEU A 238 20.88 -22.08 -3.51
CA LEU A 238 19.81 -22.57 -4.39
C LEU A 238 18.82 -23.42 -3.58
N VAL A 239 17.55 -23.04 -3.58
CA VAL A 239 16.45 -23.74 -2.91
C VAL A 239 15.75 -24.69 -3.87
N SER A 240 15.31 -24.19 -5.02
CA SER A 240 14.59 -24.99 -6.02
C SER A 240 15.11 -24.74 -7.43
N LYS A 241 15.37 -25.83 -8.16
CA LYS A 241 15.62 -25.82 -9.60
C LYS A 241 14.34 -25.79 -10.43
N GLN A 242 13.21 -26.11 -9.83
CA GLN A 242 11.91 -26.13 -10.49
C GLN A 242 11.20 -24.79 -10.31
N PRO A 243 10.36 -24.36 -11.27
CA PRO A 243 9.58 -23.15 -11.15
C PRO A 243 8.73 -23.14 -9.87
N VAL A 244 8.77 -22.02 -9.15
CA VAL A 244 8.02 -21.79 -7.92
C VAL A 244 6.93 -20.75 -8.20
N THR A 245 5.70 -21.01 -7.77
CA THR A 245 4.55 -20.13 -7.99
C THR A 245 4.24 -19.22 -6.80
N SER A 246 4.61 -19.65 -5.60
CA SER A 246 4.42 -18.88 -4.37
C SER A 246 5.47 -19.27 -3.35
N PHE A 247 5.94 -18.32 -2.56
CA PHE A 247 6.93 -18.56 -1.51
C PHE A 247 6.88 -17.43 -0.47
N SER A 248 7.16 -17.76 0.78
CA SER A 248 7.13 -16.82 1.90
C SER A 248 7.99 -17.32 3.06
N ILE A 249 8.72 -16.41 3.70
CA ILE A 249 9.51 -16.69 4.91
C ILE A 249 8.61 -16.53 6.15
N SER A 250 8.75 -17.43 7.13
CA SER A 250 8.05 -17.35 8.40
C SER A 250 8.43 -16.10 9.19
N PRO A 251 7.53 -15.51 10.00
CA PRO A 251 7.83 -14.29 10.75
C PRO A 251 9.14 -14.33 11.53
N ASP A 252 9.50 -15.45 12.15
CA ASP A 252 10.78 -15.70 12.87
C ASP A 252 12.03 -15.73 11.97
N GLY A 253 11.87 -15.75 10.65
CA GLY A 253 12.96 -15.77 9.66
C GLY A 253 13.62 -17.14 9.47
N LEU A 254 13.17 -18.17 10.18
CA LEU A 254 13.85 -19.45 10.27
C LEU A 254 13.35 -20.49 9.27
N LYS A 255 12.17 -20.28 8.66
CA LYS A 255 11.54 -21.25 7.76
C LYS A 255 11.14 -20.58 6.46
N LEU A 256 11.29 -21.31 5.36
CA LEU A 256 10.81 -20.92 4.05
C LEU A 256 9.76 -21.91 3.59
N ALA A 257 8.57 -21.41 3.27
CA ALA A 257 7.55 -22.19 2.62
C ALA A 257 7.46 -21.77 1.16
N TYR A 258 7.35 -22.73 0.24
CA TYR A 258 7.29 -22.49 -1.20
C TYR A 258 6.55 -23.58 -1.94
N ILE A 259 6.02 -23.25 -3.11
CA ILE A 259 5.20 -24.15 -3.93
C ILE A 259 5.85 -24.39 -5.26
N VAL A 260 6.14 -25.65 -5.54
CA VAL A 260 6.65 -26.12 -6.82
C VAL A 260 5.46 -26.53 -7.68
N GLN A 261 5.36 -25.98 -8.89
CA GLN A 261 4.32 -26.36 -9.85
C GLN A 261 4.60 -27.74 -10.42
N ASP A 262 3.56 -28.59 -10.51
CA ASP A 262 3.70 -29.89 -11.15
C ASP A 262 3.89 -29.75 -12.67
N LYS A 263 4.84 -30.49 -13.23
CA LYS A 263 5.20 -30.42 -14.66
C LYS A 263 4.13 -31.05 -15.56
N GLU A 264 3.31 -31.96 -15.04
CA GLU A 264 2.33 -32.73 -15.81
C GLU A 264 0.97 -32.04 -16.01
N ALA A 265 0.74 -30.88 -15.38
CA ALA A 265 -0.55 -30.15 -15.43
C ALA A 265 -0.92 -29.53 -16.79
N LYS A 266 -0.18 -29.81 -17.87
CA LYS A 266 -0.29 -29.10 -19.17
C LYS A 266 -1.31 -29.65 -20.18
N GLN A 267 -2.17 -30.64 -19.88
CA GLN A 267 -2.87 -31.33 -20.98
C GLN A 267 -4.34 -31.78 -20.85
N LYS A 268 -5.17 -31.24 -19.92
CA LYS A 268 -6.64 -31.46 -20.02
C LYS A 268 -7.45 -30.22 -19.72
N GLU A 269 -8.53 -30.04 -20.48
CA GLU A 269 -9.50 -28.92 -20.57
C GLU A 269 -10.30 -28.60 -19.28
N PHE A 270 -9.80 -28.97 -18.11
CA PHE A 270 -10.32 -28.51 -16.82
C PHE A 270 -9.15 -27.96 -16.01
N ASP A 271 -9.37 -26.82 -15.36
CA ASP A 271 -8.42 -25.97 -14.62
C ASP A 271 -7.52 -26.74 -13.62
N LEU A 272 -6.50 -27.43 -14.14
CA LEU A 272 -5.46 -28.18 -13.42
C LEU A 272 -4.20 -27.32 -13.19
N SER A 273 -4.26 -26.03 -13.56
CA SER A 273 -3.13 -25.09 -13.57
C SER A 273 -2.49 -24.83 -12.19
N LEU A 274 -3.08 -25.37 -11.13
CA LEU A 274 -2.75 -25.12 -9.72
C LEU A 274 -2.42 -26.38 -8.91
N GLN A 275 -2.10 -27.51 -9.55
CA GLN A 275 -1.49 -28.64 -8.84
C GLN A 275 -0.03 -28.33 -8.48
N GLY A 276 0.32 -28.52 -7.21
CA GLY A 276 1.65 -28.21 -6.73
C GLY A 276 2.01 -28.88 -5.41
N GLU A 277 3.31 -29.01 -5.18
CA GLU A 277 3.86 -29.50 -3.93
C GLU A 277 4.28 -28.30 -3.07
N LEU A 278 3.67 -28.18 -1.89
CA LEU A 278 4.13 -27.28 -0.84
C LEU A 278 5.31 -27.93 -0.13
N PHE A 279 6.40 -27.18 -0.05
CA PHE A 279 7.54 -27.49 0.80
C PHE A 279 7.65 -26.46 1.91
N VAL A 280 8.04 -26.92 3.09
CA VAL A 280 8.49 -26.07 4.19
C VAL A 280 9.88 -26.54 4.56
N VAL A 281 10.86 -25.65 4.50
CA VAL A 281 12.28 -25.95 4.75
C VAL A 281 12.87 -25.03 5.82
N ASP A 282 13.93 -25.50 6.46
CA ASP A 282 14.76 -24.72 7.36
C ASP A 282 15.66 -23.74 6.57
N CYS A 283 15.70 -22.47 6.95
CA CYS A 283 16.46 -21.43 6.22
C CYS A 283 17.99 -21.58 6.38
N GLU A 284 18.47 -22.18 7.48
CA GLU A 284 19.90 -22.31 7.73
C GLU A 284 20.50 -23.40 6.84
N ASN A 285 19.88 -24.58 6.84
CA ASN A 285 20.42 -25.79 6.22
C ASN A 285 19.59 -26.34 5.03
N LEU A 286 18.43 -25.76 4.73
CA LEU A 286 17.51 -26.18 3.67
C LEU A 286 16.96 -27.61 3.83
N SER A 287 16.97 -28.15 5.05
CA SER A 287 16.34 -29.44 5.34
C SER A 287 14.81 -29.33 5.29
N GLU A 288 14.16 -30.38 4.79
CA GLU A 288 12.70 -30.45 4.71
C GLU A 288 12.09 -30.60 6.11
N ILE A 289 11.27 -29.63 6.50
CA ILE A 289 10.46 -29.65 7.72
C ILE A 289 9.14 -30.38 7.43
N ASN A 290 8.50 -30.01 6.31
CA ASN A 290 7.22 -30.56 5.88
C ASN A 290 7.07 -30.55 4.35
N LYS A 291 6.27 -31.48 3.83
CA LYS A 291 5.87 -31.55 2.43
C LYS A 291 4.40 -31.95 2.34
N GLN A 292 3.62 -31.22 1.53
CA GLN A 292 2.20 -31.49 1.30
C GLN A 292 1.84 -31.32 -0.16
N HIS A 293 0.91 -32.14 -0.65
CA HIS A 293 0.36 -32.01 -2.00
C HIS A 293 -0.94 -31.21 -1.97
N PHE A 294 -1.08 -30.22 -2.86
CA PHE A 294 -2.27 -29.38 -2.99
C PHE A 294 -2.74 -29.29 -4.44
N ILE A 295 -4.05 -29.09 -4.61
CA ILE A 295 -4.70 -28.95 -5.92
C ILE A 295 -5.53 -27.68 -5.86
N GLY A 296 -5.14 -26.64 -6.59
CA GLY A 296 -5.86 -25.36 -6.51
C GLY A 296 -5.35 -24.49 -5.37
N PHE A 297 -4.04 -24.27 -5.29
CA PHE A 297 -3.48 -23.31 -4.35
C PHE A 297 -3.88 -21.88 -4.71
N GLU A 298 -4.32 -21.10 -3.73
CA GLU A 298 -4.67 -19.69 -3.90
C GLU A 298 -3.77 -18.77 -3.08
N SER A 299 -3.54 -19.09 -1.80
CA SER A 299 -2.70 -18.26 -0.93
C SER A 299 -2.14 -19.02 0.27
N MET A 300 -1.07 -18.46 0.87
CA MET A 300 -0.45 -18.95 2.11
C MET A 300 -0.18 -17.79 3.06
N LYS A 301 -0.42 -17.99 4.36
CA LYS A 301 -0.16 -17.01 5.41
C LYS A 301 0.40 -17.71 6.65
N TRP A 302 1.53 -17.23 7.14
CA TRP A 302 2.15 -17.72 8.36
C TRP A 302 1.40 -17.25 9.61
N SER A 303 1.42 -18.08 10.65
CA SER A 303 1.08 -17.63 12.00
C SER A 303 2.15 -16.70 12.57
N PRO A 304 1.81 -15.77 13.49
CA PRO A 304 2.78 -14.81 14.04
C PRO A 304 3.92 -15.51 14.79
N ASP A 305 3.61 -16.60 15.48
CA ASP A 305 4.57 -17.42 16.23
C ASP A 305 5.37 -18.38 15.33
N SER A 306 5.18 -18.32 14.01
CA SER A 306 5.88 -19.15 13.02
C SER A 306 5.74 -20.66 13.21
N SER A 307 4.69 -21.09 13.93
CA SER A 307 4.42 -22.49 14.25
C SER A 307 3.45 -23.16 13.27
N SER A 308 2.68 -22.39 12.51
CA SER A 308 1.69 -22.91 11.57
C SER A 308 1.58 -22.06 10.30
N LEU A 309 0.97 -22.66 9.27
CA LEU A 309 0.70 -22.03 7.98
C LEU A 309 -0.77 -22.21 7.62
N VAL A 310 -1.48 -21.10 7.42
CA VAL A 310 -2.80 -21.10 6.80
C VAL A 310 -2.63 -21.15 5.30
N ILE A 311 -3.29 -22.11 4.67
CA ILE A 311 -3.24 -22.35 3.22
C ILE A 311 -4.66 -22.31 2.70
N THR A 312 -4.92 -21.42 1.75
CA THR A 312 -6.20 -21.37 1.03
C THR A 312 -6.06 -22.10 -0.28
N GLY A 313 -6.97 -23.04 -0.53
CA GLY A 313 -7.03 -23.73 -1.80
C GLY A 313 -8.12 -24.78 -1.88
N LYS A 314 -8.14 -25.55 -2.96
CA LYS A 314 -9.04 -26.70 -3.12
C LYS A 314 -8.34 -27.98 -2.65
N LYS A 315 -9.13 -28.98 -2.30
CA LYS A 315 -8.64 -30.35 -2.08
C LYS A 315 -9.47 -31.28 -2.95
N GLU A 316 -8.80 -32.29 -3.49
CA GLU A 316 -9.27 -33.29 -4.46
C GLU A 316 -10.68 -33.85 -4.17
N THR A 317 -11.11 -33.85 -2.91
CA THR A 317 -12.38 -34.44 -2.45
C THR A 317 -13.57 -33.46 -2.39
N ASN A 318 -13.42 -32.18 -2.73
CA ASN A 318 -14.47 -31.17 -2.56
C ASN A 318 -14.82 -30.40 -3.85
N ASN A 319 -16.05 -30.57 -4.33
CA ASN A 319 -16.64 -29.78 -5.42
C ASN A 319 -17.17 -28.39 -4.98
N LYS A 320 -17.00 -28.01 -3.71
CA LYS A 320 -17.51 -26.75 -3.14
C LYS A 320 -16.37 -25.83 -2.72
N GLY A 321 -15.99 -24.92 -3.62
CA GLY A 321 -15.15 -23.75 -3.33
C GLY A 321 -13.78 -24.07 -2.71
N SER A 322 -13.02 -23.01 -2.43
CA SER A 322 -11.73 -23.11 -1.75
C SER A 322 -11.93 -23.11 -0.24
N LEU A 323 -11.15 -23.94 0.46
CA LEU A 323 -11.14 -24.06 1.91
C LEU A 323 -9.86 -23.48 2.48
N ASN A 324 -9.90 -23.15 3.76
CA ASN A 324 -8.72 -22.79 4.54
C ASN A 324 -8.25 -24.00 5.33
N PHE A 325 -6.99 -24.37 5.12
CA PHE A 325 -6.29 -25.41 5.86
C PHE A 325 -5.28 -24.77 6.80
N ILE A 326 -5.08 -25.38 7.97
CA ILE A 326 -4.02 -25.02 8.91
C ILE A 326 -3.06 -26.20 8.93
N LEU A 327 -1.81 -25.94 8.54
CA LEU A 327 -0.69 -26.84 8.70
C LEU A 327 0.01 -26.51 10.01
N ASP A 328 -0.10 -27.39 11.01
CA ASP A 328 0.66 -27.32 12.26
C ASP A 328 2.04 -27.95 12.02
N LEU A 329 3.11 -27.16 12.05
CA LEU A 329 4.46 -27.65 11.75
C LEU A 329 5.05 -28.50 12.87
N LYS A 330 4.60 -28.31 14.11
CA LYS A 330 5.08 -29.09 15.26
C LYS A 330 4.50 -30.48 15.24
N LYS A 331 3.21 -30.60 14.94
CA LYS A 331 2.51 -31.90 14.80
C LYS A 331 2.72 -32.52 13.43
N LYS A 332 3.10 -31.72 12.43
CA LYS A 332 3.13 -32.10 11.01
C LYS A 332 1.76 -32.57 10.51
N GLU A 333 0.69 -31.99 11.06
CA GLU A 333 -0.69 -32.35 10.77
C GLU A 333 -1.40 -31.19 10.07
N MET A 334 -2.41 -31.53 9.27
CA MET A 334 -3.24 -30.56 8.58
C MET A 334 -4.70 -30.70 8.99
N SER A 335 -5.33 -29.59 9.33
CA SER A 335 -6.75 -29.51 9.70
C SER A 335 -7.46 -28.44 8.89
N ILE A 336 -8.78 -28.57 8.75
CA ILE A 336 -9.62 -27.51 8.16
C ILE A 336 -9.84 -26.41 9.21
N ALA A 337 -9.67 -25.14 8.83
CA ALA A 337 -10.07 -24.01 9.68
C ALA A 337 -11.59 -23.88 9.68
N ASN A 338 -12.21 -24.05 10.85
CA ASN A 338 -13.67 -24.13 10.98
C ASN A 338 -14.32 -22.79 11.31
N SER A 339 -13.52 -21.78 11.70
CA SER A 339 -13.99 -20.44 12.05
C SER A 339 -12.99 -19.37 11.65
N THR A 340 -13.45 -18.12 11.56
CA THR A 340 -12.56 -16.95 11.43
C THR A 340 -11.57 -16.87 12.58
N SER A 341 -11.96 -17.29 13.80
CA SER A 341 -11.06 -17.30 14.96
C SER A 341 -9.88 -18.26 14.81
N ASP A 342 -10.07 -19.38 14.10
CA ASP A 342 -8.98 -20.32 13.80
C ASP A 342 -7.99 -19.70 12.82
N ILE A 343 -8.47 -18.93 11.85
CA ILE A 343 -7.63 -18.19 10.91
C ILE A 343 -6.85 -17.09 11.65
N MET A 344 -7.50 -16.33 12.54
CA MET A 344 -6.86 -15.25 13.31
C MET A 344 -5.69 -15.74 14.15
N LYS A 345 -5.90 -16.82 14.93
CA LYS A 345 -4.85 -17.42 15.77
C LYS A 345 -3.64 -17.89 14.96
N ASN A 346 -3.84 -18.22 13.70
CA ASN A 346 -2.82 -18.78 12.81
C ASN A 346 -2.44 -17.80 11.68
N SER A 347 -2.74 -16.51 11.83
CA SER A 347 -2.42 -15.44 10.88
C SER A 347 -1.50 -14.41 11.55
N LYS A 348 -0.50 -13.91 10.82
CA LYS A 348 0.54 -12.92 11.23
C LYS A 348 0.02 -11.73 12.07
N THR A 349 -1.26 -11.40 11.98
CA THR A 349 -1.90 -10.30 12.73
C THR A 349 -2.17 -10.61 14.23
N GLY A 350 -2.14 -11.89 14.63
CA GLY A 350 -2.18 -12.32 16.03
C GLY A 350 -3.46 -11.98 16.79
N LYS A 351 -3.37 -11.09 17.79
CA LYS A 351 -4.48 -10.66 18.67
C LYS A 351 -5.58 -9.93 17.91
N TYR A 352 -5.22 -9.34 16.78
CA TYR A 352 -6.12 -8.56 15.94
C TYR A 352 -6.28 -9.24 14.59
N LEU A 353 -7.41 -9.01 13.95
CA LEU A 353 -7.57 -9.25 12.52
C LEU A 353 -7.96 -7.95 11.85
N ILE A 354 -7.11 -7.48 10.97
CA ILE A 354 -7.41 -6.37 10.10
C ILE A 354 -7.83 -6.90 8.74
N LYS A 355 -8.88 -6.31 8.19
CA LYS A 355 -9.38 -6.63 6.85
C LYS A 355 -9.92 -5.38 6.18
N ILE A 356 -9.63 -5.21 4.90
CA ILE A 356 -10.30 -4.25 4.05
C ILE A 356 -11.47 -4.94 3.33
N LYS A 357 -12.66 -4.34 3.37
CA LYS A 357 -13.84 -4.79 2.61
C LYS A 357 -14.58 -3.56 2.09
N ASN A 358 -14.83 -3.52 0.78
CA ASN A 358 -15.50 -2.38 0.12
C ASN A 358 -14.82 -1.04 0.44
N ARG A 359 -13.47 -1.00 0.37
CA ARG A 359 -12.65 0.16 0.73
C ARG A 359 -12.80 0.65 2.17
N LYS A 360 -13.32 -0.19 3.08
CA LYS A 360 -13.39 0.11 4.52
C LYS A 360 -12.46 -0.82 5.28
N LEU A 361 -11.65 -0.25 6.16
CA LEU A 361 -10.79 -0.99 7.08
C LEU A 361 -11.60 -1.44 8.29
N PHE A 362 -11.49 -2.71 8.63
CA PHE A 362 -12.09 -3.30 9.81
C PHE A 362 -11.04 -3.91 10.71
N LEU A 363 -11.10 -3.59 11.99
CA LEU A 363 -10.31 -4.20 13.06
C LEU A 363 -11.22 -5.15 13.84
N THR A 364 -10.80 -6.40 14.00
CA THR A 364 -11.51 -7.40 14.79
C THR A 364 -10.67 -7.81 15.99
N LYS A 365 -11.30 -7.84 17.16
CA LYS A 365 -10.74 -8.38 18.41
C LYS A 365 -11.80 -9.22 19.09
N ASP A 366 -11.46 -10.43 19.54
CA ASP A 366 -12.36 -11.31 20.28
C ASP A 366 -13.72 -11.55 19.58
N SER A 367 -13.73 -11.63 18.25
CA SER A 367 -14.91 -11.75 17.37
C SER A 367 -15.81 -10.51 17.26
N VAL A 368 -15.44 -9.39 17.89
CA VAL A 368 -16.09 -8.09 17.72
C VAL A 368 -15.36 -7.30 16.65
N GLN A 369 -16.10 -6.84 15.64
CA GLN A 369 -15.57 -6.10 14.50
C GLN A 369 -15.88 -4.60 14.63
N TYR A 370 -14.88 -3.78 14.40
CA TYR A 370 -14.93 -2.32 14.45
C TYR A 370 -14.56 -1.77 13.08
N GLU A 371 -15.37 -0.85 12.55
CA GLU A 371 -15.00 -0.05 11.38
C GLU A 371 -13.96 1.00 11.83
N VAL A 372 -12.88 1.12 11.07
CA VAL A 372 -11.71 1.95 11.43
C VAL A 372 -11.55 3.15 10.53
N LEU A 373 -11.49 2.91 9.23
CA LEU A 373 -11.14 3.94 8.26
C LEU A 373 -11.86 3.67 6.94
N ASP A 374 -12.46 4.71 6.38
CA ASP A 374 -13.03 4.69 5.03
C ASP A 374 -11.96 4.96 3.98
N ASN A 375 -12.20 4.50 2.75
CA ASN A 375 -11.28 4.60 1.62
C ASN A 375 -9.92 3.93 1.82
N ALA A 376 -9.81 2.94 2.70
CA ALA A 376 -8.60 2.15 2.86
C ALA A 376 -8.35 1.26 1.62
N GLU A 377 -7.11 1.24 1.15
CA GLU A 377 -6.67 0.50 -0.04
C GLU A 377 -5.87 -0.73 0.37
N ASP A 378 -4.81 -0.53 1.15
CA ASP A 378 -3.96 -1.59 1.69
C ASP A 378 -3.53 -1.32 3.14
N PHE A 379 -3.00 -2.33 3.80
CA PHE A 379 -2.46 -2.21 5.15
C PHE A 379 -1.27 -3.14 5.40
N LEU A 380 -0.39 -2.71 6.31
CA LEU A 380 0.73 -3.50 6.80
C LEU A 380 0.75 -3.49 8.32
N MET A 381 0.72 -4.67 8.94
CA MET A 381 0.89 -4.80 10.39
C MET A 381 2.36 -4.61 10.79
N SER A 382 2.57 -3.92 11.91
CA SER A 382 3.84 -3.92 12.64
C SER A 382 4.25 -5.34 13.07
N PRO A 383 5.56 -5.62 13.20
CA PRO A 383 6.08 -6.89 13.71
C PRO A 383 5.45 -7.35 15.04
N SER A 384 5.22 -6.44 15.97
CA SER A 384 4.57 -6.70 17.26
C SER A 384 3.09 -7.05 17.12
N GLY A 385 2.49 -6.76 15.97
CA GLY A 385 1.06 -6.90 15.71
C GLY A 385 0.20 -5.87 16.46
N GLY A 386 0.80 -4.88 17.14
CA GLY A 386 0.07 -3.87 17.91
C GLY A 386 -0.38 -2.66 17.09
N ARG A 387 0.34 -2.36 16.01
CA ARG A 387 0.10 -1.22 15.10
C ARG A 387 -0.07 -1.66 13.65
N ALA A 388 -0.67 -0.81 12.84
CA ALA A 388 -0.78 -0.99 11.39
C ALA A 388 -0.53 0.33 10.63
N LEU A 389 0.16 0.25 9.50
CA LEU A 389 0.15 1.28 8.47
C LEU A 389 -0.98 1.00 7.50
N ILE A 390 -1.69 2.04 7.06
CA ILE A 390 -2.83 1.92 6.15
C ILE A 390 -2.69 2.98 5.06
N THR A 391 -2.74 2.56 3.80
CA THR A 391 -2.87 3.50 2.68
C THR A 391 -4.34 3.74 2.39
N ALA A 392 -4.71 4.99 2.10
CA ALA A 392 -6.10 5.37 1.86
C ALA A 392 -6.25 6.43 0.77
N LYS A 393 -7.49 6.58 0.26
CA LYS A 393 -7.89 7.54 -0.78
C LYS A 393 -6.99 7.49 -2.03
N GLY A 394 -6.92 6.34 -2.70
CA GLY A 394 -6.04 6.16 -3.87
C GLY A 394 -4.56 6.31 -3.49
N ASP A 395 -4.20 5.77 -2.33
CA ASP A 395 -2.88 5.80 -1.72
C ASP A 395 -2.29 7.20 -1.45
N SER A 396 -3.09 8.27 -1.54
CA SER A 396 -2.64 9.65 -1.28
C SER A 396 -2.48 10.00 0.22
N GLU A 397 -2.88 9.08 1.09
CA GLU A 397 -2.77 9.21 2.55
C GLU A 397 -2.12 7.96 3.15
N LEU A 398 -1.24 8.18 4.13
CA LEU A 398 -0.70 7.13 5.00
C LEU A 398 -1.16 7.36 6.44
N TRP A 399 -1.77 6.34 7.02
CA TRP A 399 -2.31 6.36 8.38
C TRP A 399 -1.59 5.35 9.26
N LEU A 400 -1.38 5.71 10.53
CA LEU A 400 -0.98 4.81 11.60
C LEU A 400 -2.22 4.48 12.44
N LEU A 401 -2.44 3.19 12.66
CA LEU A 401 -3.39 2.68 13.63
C LEU A 401 -2.66 1.99 14.78
N ASP A 402 -2.78 2.48 16.00
CA ASP A 402 -2.51 1.74 17.23
C ASP A 402 -3.78 0.99 17.65
N CYS A 403 -3.75 -0.34 17.52
CA CYS A 403 -4.92 -1.18 17.75
C CYS A 403 -5.34 -1.22 19.22
N ASN A 404 -4.41 -1.02 20.17
CA ASN A 404 -4.76 -1.02 21.59
C ASN A 404 -5.44 0.29 21.97
N GLU A 405 -4.91 1.42 21.50
CA GLU A 405 -5.48 2.74 21.80
C GLU A 405 -6.83 2.95 21.10
N TYR A 406 -6.99 2.45 19.88
CA TYR A 406 -8.25 2.58 19.12
C TYR A 406 -9.45 1.86 19.74
N LEU A 407 -9.18 0.83 20.56
CA LEU A 407 -10.21 0.03 21.21
C LEU A 407 -10.47 0.42 22.67
N GLN A 408 -9.79 1.44 23.19
CA GLN A 408 -10.11 2.08 24.47
C GLN A 408 -11.20 3.11 24.28
#